data_AF-A0A3D3YRP6-F1
#
_entry.id   AF-A0A3D3YRP6-F1
#
_cell.length_a   1.000
_cell.length_b   1.000
_cell.length_c   1.000
_cell.angle_alpha   90.00
_cell.angle_beta   90.00
_cell.angle_gamma   90.00
#
_symmetry.space_group_name_H-M   'P 1'
#
loop_
_entity.id
_entity.type
_entity.pdbx_description
1 polymer ?
#
loop_
_entity_poly.entity_id
_entity_poly.type
_entity_poly.pdbx_seq_one_letter_code
_entity_poly.pdbx_strand_id
1 'polypeptide(L)'
;GVVVGQGYTQPPGSHHAEILALSQAGEAARGAEVYVTLEPCCHYGRTPPCTRVLIAAGVGEVHIATLDANPAVSGRGKSELEEAGIKVYVGEHEAEAEQINEAYTKFITTGTPFVTAKFAISLDGKIATKSGDSRWISGTEARKYVHNLRYTSDAIMAGVNTVLADDPQLTCRCCGGRGG
;
A
#
# COMPACT_ATOMS: atom_id res chain seq x y z
N GLY A 1 4.45 -20.76 16.08
CA GLY A 1 3.60 -21.67 15.29
C GLY A 1 4.26 -22.03 13.96
N VAL A 2 3.46 -22.53 13.01
CA VAL A 2 3.83 -22.75 11.58
C VAL A 2 2.92 -21.86 10.73
N VAL A 3 3.44 -21.30 9.64
CA VAL A 3 2.64 -20.49 8.71
C VAL A 3 1.72 -21.41 7.90
N VAL A 4 0.40 -21.24 8.05
CA VAL A 4 -0.63 -22.04 7.36
C VAL A 4 -1.33 -21.28 6.22
N GLY A 5 -1.19 -19.95 6.18
CA GLY A 5 -1.74 -19.12 5.11
C GLY A 5 -1.10 -17.75 5.06
N GLN A 6 -1.01 -17.18 3.86
CA GLN A 6 -0.47 -15.85 3.59
C GLN A 6 -1.29 -15.18 2.48
N GLY A 7 -1.37 -13.85 2.51
CA GLY A 7 -2.13 -13.10 1.53
C GLY A 7 -1.71 -11.64 1.48
N TYR A 8 -1.98 -11.01 0.34
CA TYR A 8 -1.87 -9.57 0.15
C TYR A 8 -3.09 -9.07 -0.62
N THR A 9 -3.48 -7.82 -0.41
CA THR A 9 -4.66 -7.24 -1.05
C THR A 9 -4.50 -7.23 -2.57
N GLN A 10 -5.49 -7.79 -3.26
CA GLN A 10 -5.55 -7.83 -4.72
C GLN A 10 -6.12 -6.52 -5.29
N PRO A 11 -6.02 -6.29 -6.62
CA PRO A 11 -6.51 -5.06 -7.23
C PRO A 11 -7.96 -4.71 -6.87
N PRO A 12 -8.32 -3.40 -6.83
CA PRO A 12 -9.59 -2.94 -6.26
C PRO A 12 -10.83 -3.69 -6.77
N GLY A 13 -11.66 -4.15 -5.84
CA GLY A 13 -12.84 -5.00 -6.12
C GLY A 13 -12.56 -6.50 -6.03
N SER A 14 -11.31 -6.89 -5.80
CA SER A 14 -10.89 -8.27 -5.53
C SER A 14 -10.74 -8.53 -4.02
N HIS A 15 -10.31 -9.74 -3.66
CA HIS A 15 -10.12 -10.15 -2.27
C HIS A 15 -9.03 -9.35 -1.54
N HIS A 16 -9.29 -9.05 -0.27
CA HIS A 16 -8.31 -8.50 0.65
C HIS A 16 -7.34 -9.59 1.12
N ALA A 17 -6.25 -9.17 1.77
CA ALA A 17 -5.19 -10.05 2.26
C ALA A 17 -5.74 -11.16 3.19
N GLU A 18 -6.66 -10.80 4.07
CA GLU A 18 -7.25 -11.70 5.08
C GLU A 18 -8.00 -12.84 4.42
N ILE A 19 -8.78 -12.56 3.37
CA ILE A 19 -9.55 -13.58 2.65
C ILE A 19 -8.62 -14.58 1.96
N LEU A 20 -7.54 -14.10 1.34
CA LEU A 20 -6.57 -14.98 0.70
C LEU A 20 -5.82 -15.85 1.72
N ALA A 21 -5.37 -15.24 2.83
CA ALA A 21 -4.67 -15.96 3.90
C ALA A 21 -5.56 -17.05 4.51
N LEU A 22 -6.82 -16.73 4.82
CA LEU A 22 -7.78 -17.70 5.34
C LEU A 22 -8.13 -18.79 4.33
N SER A 23 -8.28 -18.44 3.05
CA SER A 23 -8.53 -19.43 1.99
C SER A 23 -7.37 -20.42 1.84
N GLN A 24 -6.13 -19.98 2.04
CA GLN A 24 -4.97 -20.86 2.02
C GLN A 24 -4.88 -21.72 3.29
N ALA A 25 -5.18 -21.14 4.46
CA ALA A 25 -5.15 -21.84 5.74
C ALA A 25 -6.23 -22.92 5.87
N GLY A 26 -7.42 -22.69 5.30
CA GLY A 26 -8.57 -23.59 5.42
C GLY A 26 -8.92 -23.86 6.90
N GLU A 27 -9.16 -25.13 7.24
CA GLU A 27 -9.49 -25.54 8.61
C GLU A 27 -8.39 -25.23 9.64
N ALA A 28 -7.14 -25.08 9.19
CA ALA A 28 -6.03 -24.74 10.08
C ALA A 28 -6.11 -23.30 10.61
N ALA A 29 -7.01 -22.46 10.09
CA ALA A 29 -7.26 -21.11 10.61
C ALA A 29 -7.97 -21.12 11.98
N ARG A 30 -8.72 -22.17 12.30
CA ARG A 30 -9.49 -22.23 13.55
C ARG A 30 -8.55 -22.24 14.76
N GLY A 31 -8.73 -21.26 15.65
CA GLY A 31 -7.90 -21.04 16.82
C GLY A 31 -6.50 -20.52 16.52
N ALA A 32 -6.18 -20.20 15.27
CA ALA A 32 -4.87 -19.67 14.88
C ALA A 32 -4.72 -18.17 15.22
N GLU A 33 -3.47 -17.73 15.23
CA GLU A 33 -3.07 -16.32 15.30
C GLU A 33 -3.04 -15.75 13.87
N VAL A 34 -3.65 -14.58 13.69
CA VAL A 34 -3.64 -13.86 12.41
C VAL A 34 -2.88 -12.56 12.58
N TYR A 35 -1.90 -12.31 11.72
CA TYR A 35 -1.15 -11.05 11.68
C TYR A 35 -1.57 -10.25 10.45
N VAL A 36 -2.00 -9.01 10.66
CA VAL A 36 -2.41 -8.08 9.60
C VAL A 36 -1.70 -6.74 9.74
N THR A 37 -1.29 -6.17 8.62
CA THR A 37 -0.57 -4.89 8.59
C THR A 37 -1.48 -3.68 8.75
N LEU A 38 -2.80 -3.84 8.63
CA LEU A 38 -3.80 -2.77 8.77
C LEU A 38 -5.04 -3.38 9.42
N GLU A 39 -5.79 -2.57 10.16
CA GLU A 39 -7.05 -3.01 10.80
C GLU A 39 -8.02 -3.65 9.78
N PRO A 40 -8.54 -4.86 10.06
CA PRO A 40 -9.48 -5.52 9.18
C PRO A 40 -10.75 -4.70 8.97
N CYS A 41 -11.19 -4.58 7.72
CA CYS A 41 -12.37 -3.76 7.41
C CYS A 41 -13.65 -4.34 8.05
N CYS A 42 -14.49 -3.43 8.55
CA CYS A 42 -15.74 -3.74 9.29
C CYS A 42 -17.01 -3.19 8.61
N HIS A 43 -16.92 -2.77 7.34
CA HIS A 43 -18.02 -2.17 6.59
C HIS A 43 -18.19 -2.82 5.22
N TYR A 44 -19.41 -2.75 4.67
CA TYR A 44 -19.68 -3.25 3.33
C TYR A 44 -19.25 -2.23 2.29
N GLY A 45 -18.22 -2.58 1.52
CA GLY A 45 -17.74 -1.82 0.37
C GLY A 45 -17.99 -2.57 -0.93
N ARG A 46 -16.93 -2.73 -1.74
CA ARG A 46 -16.95 -3.59 -2.93
C ARG A 46 -16.93 -5.09 -2.58
N THR A 47 -16.42 -5.41 -1.39
CA THR A 47 -16.31 -6.75 -0.82
C THR A 47 -16.93 -6.76 0.59
N PRO A 48 -17.35 -7.93 1.09
CA PRO A 48 -17.79 -8.09 2.48
C PRO A 48 -16.66 -7.76 3.49
N PRO A 49 -17.01 -7.38 4.74
CA PRO A 49 -16.04 -7.06 5.79
C PRO A 49 -15.12 -8.24 6.13
N CYS A 50 -13.83 -7.98 6.32
CA CYS A 50 -12.85 -9.00 6.69
C CYS A 50 -13.03 -9.48 8.13
N THR A 51 -13.50 -8.62 9.03
CA THR A 51 -13.85 -8.99 10.40
C THR A 51 -14.83 -10.17 10.44
N ARG A 52 -15.85 -10.16 9.58
CA ARG A 52 -16.86 -11.22 9.50
C ARG A 52 -16.26 -12.56 9.06
N VAL A 53 -15.31 -12.54 8.13
CA VAL A 53 -14.65 -13.76 7.65
C VAL A 53 -13.71 -14.32 8.72
N LEU A 54 -12.97 -13.47 9.43
CA LEU A 54 -12.12 -13.87 10.56
C LEU A 54 -12.95 -14.50 11.69
N ILE A 55 -14.07 -13.88 12.05
CA ILE A 55 -15.02 -14.41 13.05
C ILE A 55 -15.58 -15.76 12.61
N ALA A 56 -16.03 -15.87 11.36
CA ALA A 56 -16.58 -17.12 10.82
C ALA A 56 -15.53 -18.26 10.77
N ALA A 57 -14.27 -17.93 10.49
CA ALA A 57 -13.16 -18.88 10.53
C ALA A 57 -12.83 -19.34 11.96
N GLY A 58 -13.27 -18.60 12.98
CA GLY A 58 -13.04 -18.93 14.39
C GLY A 58 -11.56 -18.82 14.75
N VAL A 59 -10.87 -17.79 14.26
CA VAL A 59 -9.48 -17.49 14.64
C VAL A 59 -9.38 -17.18 16.13
N GLY A 60 -8.25 -17.49 16.75
CA GLY A 60 -8.07 -17.30 18.19
C GLY A 60 -7.67 -15.87 18.55
N GLU A 61 -6.72 -15.32 17.80
CA GLU A 61 -6.10 -14.02 18.08
C GLU A 61 -5.83 -13.27 16.77
N VAL A 62 -5.93 -11.93 16.81
CA VAL A 62 -5.64 -11.05 15.68
C VAL A 62 -4.66 -9.96 16.12
N HIS A 63 -3.50 -9.92 15.49
CA HIS A 63 -2.46 -8.93 15.69
C HIS A 63 -2.51 -7.90 14.56
N ILE A 64 -2.79 -6.65 14.92
CA ILE A 64 -2.96 -5.53 14.00
C ILE A 64 -1.74 -4.62 14.13
N ALA A 65 -1.02 -4.37 13.05
CA ALA A 65 0.14 -3.47 13.11
C ALA A 65 -0.29 -2.01 13.36
N THR A 66 -1.23 -1.49 12.57
CA THR A 66 -1.80 -0.14 12.73
C THR A 66 -3.32 -0.15 12.59
N LEU A 67 -4.00 0.73 13.34
CA LEU A 67 -5.42 1.01 13.13
C LEU A 67 -5.66 1.73 11.79
N ASP A 68 -6.84 1.56 11.21
CA ASP A 68 -7.18 2.21 9.95
C ASP A 68 -7.53 3.68 10.19
N ALA A 69 -6.84 4.59 9.51
CA ALA A 69 -7.09 6.03 9.60
C ALA A 69 -8.41 6.46 8.95
N ASN A 70 -9.07 5.58 8.19
CA ASN A 70 -10.38 5.81 7.62
C ASN A 70 -11.43 5.95 8.74
N PRO A 71 -12.17 7.08 8.81
CA PRO A 71 -13.26 7.23 9.77
C PRO A 71 -14.33 6.14 9.67
N ALA A 72 -14.45 5.48 8.50
CA ALA A 72 -15.33 4.35 8.26
C ALA A 72 -14.92 3.05 9.00
N VAL A 73 -13.67 2.98 9.50
CA VAL A 73 -13.09 1.78 10.14
C VAL A 73 -12.53 2.17 11.50
N SER A 74 -11.43 2.93 11.59
CA SER A 74 -10.84 3.56 12.79
C SER A 74 -11.29 2.97 14.14
N GLY A 75 -10.81 1.77 14.46
CA GLY A 75 -11.03 1.06 15.72
C GLY A 75 -12.30 0.20 15.79
N ARG A 76 -13.23 0.36 14.84
CA ARG A 76 -14.48 -0.43 14.81
C ARG A 76 -14.25 -1.87 14.39
N GLY A 77 -13.27 -2.15 13.53
CA GLY A 77 -12.92 -3.52 13.16
C GLY A 77 -12.28 -4.26 14.33
N LYS A 78 -11.40 -3.57 15.06
CA LYS A 78 -10.89 -4.06 16.36
C LYS A 78 -12.03 -4.37 17.32
N SER A 79 -12.94 -3.41 17.56
CA SER A 79 -14.06 -3.62 18.50
C SER A 79 -14.97 -4.77 18.08
N GLU A 80 -15.29 -4.90 16.79
CA GLU A 80 -16.13 -5.99 16.29
C GLU A 80 -15.50 -7.38 16.51
N LEU A 81 -14.17 -7.51 16.40
CA LEU A 81 -13.45 -8.75 16.71
C LEU A 81 -13.46 -9.05 18.21
N GLU A 82 -13.20 -8.04 19.05
CA GLU A 82 -13.21 -8.16 20.52
C GLU A 82 -14.61 -8.56 21.03
N GLU A 83 -15.68 -7.96 20.49
CA GLU A 83 -17.07 -8.30 20.81
C GLU A 83 -17.44 -9.74 20.42
N ALA A 84 -16.79 -10.30 19.40
CA ALA A 84 -16.93 -11.70 19.01
C ALA A 84 -16.10 -12.66 19.87
N GLY A 85 -15.35 -12.16 20.86
CA GLY A 85 -14.53 -12.94 21.78
C GLY A 85 -13.13 -13.30 21.26
N ILE A 86 -12.69 -12.67 20.16
CA ILE A 86 -11.33 -12.82 19.63
C ILE A 86 -10.40 -11.89 20.38
N LYS A 87 -9.21 -12.36 20.76
CA LYS A 87 -8.20 -11.48 21.38
C LYS A 87 -7.55 -10.62 20.29
N VAL A 88 -7.45 -9.32 20.55
CA VAL A 88 -6.86 -8.38 19.59
C VAL A 88 -5.67 -7.65 20.22
N TYR A 89 -4.55 -7.62 19.50
CA TYR A 89 -3.33 -6.90 19.86
C TYR A 89 -3.04 -5.85 18.79
N VAL A 90 -2.51 -4.69 19.20
CA VAL A 90 -2.25 -3.57 18.30
C VAL A 90 -0.85 -3.01 18.53
N GLY A 91 -0.16 -2.62 17.45
CA GLY A 91 1.08 -1.83 17.49
C GLY A 91 2.36 -2.60 17.16
N GLU A 92 2.26 -3.89 16.84
CA GLU A 92 3.42 -4.67 16.40
C GLU A 92 3.88 -4.23 15.01
N HIS A 93 5.13 -3.74 14.89
CA HIS A 93 5.66 -3.17 13.63
C HIS A 93 4.84 -2.00 13.07
N GLU A 94 4.26 -1.18 13.96
CA GLU A 94 3.43 -0.03 13.59
C GLU A 94 4.17 0.93 12.65
N ALA A 95 5.42 1.30 12.94
CA ALA A 95 6.18 2.24 12.12
C ALA A 95 6.40 1.74 10.68
N GLU A 96 6.70 0.45 10.49
CA GLU A 96 6.83 -0.16 9.17
C GLU A 96 5.48 -0.25 8.44
N ALA A 97 4.40 -0.55 9.18
CA ALA A 97 3.05 -0.60 8.64
C ALA A 97 2.50 0.77 8.25
N GLU A 98 2.83 1.82 9.00
CA GLU A 98 2.55 3.21 8.66
C GLU A 98 3.30 3.61 7.38
N GLN A 99 4.57 3.23 7.26
CA GLN A 99 5.39 3.57 6.09
C GLN A 99 4.81 2.98 4.80
N ILE A 100 4.38 1.71 4.79
CA ILE A 100 3.78 1.11 3.58
C ILE A 100 2.41 1.71 3.24
N ASN A 101 1.73 2.35 4.19
CA ASN A 101 0.41 2.96 4.01
C ASN A 101 0.44 4.50 3.97
N GLU A 102 1.62 5.14 3.96
CA GLU A 102 1.76 6.60 4.12
C GLU A 102 0.92 7.40 3.11
N ALA A 103 0.86 6.91 1.87
CA ALA A 103 0.12 7.57 0.80
C ALA A 103 -1.39 7.48 1.01
N TYR A 104 -1.87 6.29 1.42
CA TYR A 104 -3.26 6.05 1.77
C TYR A 104 -3.68 6.89 2.98
N THR A 105 -2.91 6.82 4.07
CA THR A 105 -3.17 7.53 5.32
C THR A 105 -3.22 9.02 5.10
N LYS A 106 -2.28 9.59 4.34
CA LYS A 106 -2.32 11.03 4.00
C LYS A 106 -3.60 11.37 3.24
N PHE A 107 -3.95 10.60 2.21
CA PHE A 107 -5.12 10.90 1.39
C PHE A 107 -6.42 10.80 2.20
N ILE A 108 -6.61 9.72 2.96
CA ILE A 108 -7.86 9.49 3.68
C ILE A 108 -8.09 10.48 4.82
N THR A 109 -7.02 10.95 5.46
CA THR A 109 -7.11 11.90 6.59
C THR A 109 -7.18 13.36 6.16
N THR A 110 -6.51 13.73 5.06
CA THR A 110 -6.38 15.15 4.64
C THR A 110 -7.17 15.50 3.40
N GLY A 111 -7.61 14.50 2.63
CA GLY A 111 -8.19 14.70 1.29
C GLY A 111 -7.17 15.17 0.24
N THR A 112 -5.87 15.18 0.55
CA THR A 112 -4.80 15.61 -0.36
C THR A 112 -3.86 14.45 -0.70
N PRO A 113 -3.36 14.35 -1.95
CA PRO A 113 -2.52 13.24 -2.37
C PRO A 113 -1.13 13.28 -1.72
N PHE A 114 -0.51 12.12 -1.56
CA PHE A 114 0.91 12.02 -1.25
C PHE A 114 1.76 12.37 -2.46
N VAL A 115 2.72 13.26 -2.27
CA VAL A 115 3.47 13.86 -3.38
C VAL A 115 4.94 13.53 -3.22
N THR A 116 5.45 12.75 -4.15
CA THR A 116 6.89 12.51 -4.30
C THR A 116 7.44 13.48 -5.35
N ALA A 117 8.33 14.38 -4.94
CA ALA A 117 9.07 15.24 -5.87
C ALA A 117 10.38 14.56 -6.28
N LYS A 118 10.56 14.28 -7.57
CA LYS A 118 11.74 13.59 -8.10
C LYS A 118 12.58 14.52 -8.97
N PHE A 119 13.89 14.57 -8.68
CA PHE A 119 14.87 15.33 -9.46
C PHE A 119 16.06 14.44 -9.85
N ALA A 120 16.68 14.70 -11.00
CA ALA A 120 18.03 14.22 -11.32
C ALA A 120 18.91 15.45 -11.47
N ILE A 121 19.93 15.56 -10.62
CA ILE A 121 20.81 16.72 -10.54
C ILE A 121 22.26 16.27 -10.60
N SER A 122 23.13 17.13 -11.13
CA SER A 122 24.56 17.02 -10.93
C SER A 122 24.93 17.26 -9.46
N LEU A 123 26.18 16.94 -9.10
CA LEU A 123 26.68 17.13 -7.73
C LEU A 123 26.61 18.60 -7.27
N ASP A 124 26.77 19.55 -8.20
CA ASP A 124 26.64 20.99 -7.97
C ASP A 124 25.19 21.51 -8.13
N GLY A 125 24.20 20.61 -8.16
CA GLY A 125 22.78 20.94 -8.08
C GLY A 125 22.14 21.43 -9.38
N LYS A 126 22.65 21.04 -10.56
CA LYS A 126 22.13 21.46 -11.86
C LYS A 126 21.33 20.35 -12.53
N ILE A 127 20.23 20.73 -13.19
CA ILE A 127 19.37 19.83 -13.97
C ILE A 127 19.66 19.85 -15.48
N ALA A 128 20.47 20.80 -15.93
CA ALA A 128 20.91 20.96 -17.31
C ALA A 128 22.14 21.89 -17.35
N THR A 129 22.88 21.86 -18.45
CA THR A 129 23.91 22.85 -18.77
C THR A 129 23.30 24.20 -19.17
N LYS A 130 24.12 25.24 -19.31
CA LYS A 130 23.71 26.57 -19.84
C LYS A 130 22.97 26.49 -21.18
N SER A 131 23.35 25.55 -22.05
CA SER A 131 22.72 25.37 -23.36
C SER A 131 21.45 24.52 -23.32
N GLY A 132 21.03 24.06 -22.14
CA GLY A 132 19.85 23.21 -21.97
C GLY A 132 20.12 21.71 -22.14
N ASP A 133 21.37 21.28 -22.38
CA ASP A 133 21.68 19.85 -22.45
C ASP A 133 21.54 19.21 -21.06
N SER A 134 20.61 18.26 -20.97
CA SER A 134 20.17 17.58 -19.74
C SER A 134 20.23 16.06 -19.85
N ARG A 135 20.69 15.53 -21.00
CA ARG A 135 20.61 14.10 -21.26
C ARG A 135 21.62 13.35 -20.40
N TRP A 136 21.09 12.40 -19.63
CA TRP A 136 21.86 11.41 -18.88
C TRP A 136 22.76 11.96 -17.77
N ILE A 137 22.32 13.00 -17.06
CA ILE A 137 22.92 13.42 -15.78
C ILE A 137 22.97 12.24 -14.78
N SER A 138 21.91 11.43 -14.73
CA SER A 138 21.85 10.22 -13.92
C SER A 138 21.96 8.96 -14.78
N GLY A 139 22.59 7.91 -14.24
CA GLY A 139 22.83 6.63 -14.93
C GLY A 139 21.61 5.74 -15.12
N THR A 140 21.79 4.57 -15.73
CA THR A 140 20.72 3.60 -16.03
C THR A 140 19.97 3.11 -14.80
N GLU A 141 20.68 2.83 -13.71
CA GLU A 141 20.08 2.31 -12.47
C GLU A 141 19.14 3.32 -11.82
N ALA A 142 19.53 4.60 -11.78
CA ALA A 142 18.65 5.68 -11.31
C ALA A 142 17.38 5.80 -12.16
N ARG A 143 17.48 5.55 -13.48
CA ARG A 143 16.33 5.59 -14.38
C ARG A 143 15.41 4.38 -14.22
N LYS A 144 15.96 3.20 -13.92
CA LYS A 144 15.15 2.03 -13.52
C LYS A 144 14.40 2.31 -12.22
N TYR A 145 15.06 2.91 -11.23
CA TYR A 145 14.40 3.29 -9.97
C TYR A 145 13.22 4.25 -10.19
N VAL A 146 13.35 5.24 -11.08
CA VAL A 146 12.23 6.15 -11.42
C VAL A 146 11.04 5.40 -12.03
N HIS A 147 11.25 4.32 -12.77
CA HIS A 147 10.14 3.52 -13.26
C HIS A 147 9.39 2.78 -12.16
N ASN A 148 10.06 2.37 -11.07
CA ASN A 148 9.38 1.84 -9.89
C ASN A 148 8.55 2.94 -9.20
N LEU A 149 9.10 4.16 -9.05
CA LEU A 149 8.32 5.28 -8.52
C LEU A 149 7.05 5.55 -9.35
N ARG A 150 7.15 5.45 -10.68
CA ARG A 150 5.99 5.58 -11.58
C ARG A 150 4.98 4.44 -11.43
N TYR A 151 5.45 3.23 -11.13
CA TYR A 151 4.59 2.07 -10.93
C TYR A 151 3.77 2.19 -9.65
N THR A 152 4.36 2.74 -8.60
CA THR A 152 3.73 2.93 -7.28
C THR A 152 3.01 4.28 -7.14
N SER A 153 2.88 5.06 -8.22
CA SER A 153 2.21 6.36 -8.22
C SER A 153 0.95 6.33 -9.07
N ASP A 154 -0.17 6.80 -8.52
CA ASP A 154 -1.45 6.89 -9.24
C ASP A 154 -1.40 7.88 -10.42
N ALA A 155 -0.57 8.93 -10.30
CA ALA A 155 -0.46 9.99 -11.29
C ALA A 155 0.98 10.51 -11.41
N ILE A 156 1.33 10.98 -12.60
CA ILE A 156 2.61 11.62 -12.90
C ILE A 156 2.35 13.02 -13.42
N MET A 157 3.03 14.00 -12.84
CA MET A 157 2.90 15.40 -13.20
C MET A 157 4.21 15.94 -13.78
N ALA A 158 4.10 16.71 -14.86
CA ALA A 158 5.20 17.46 -15.45
C ALA A 158 4.69 18.82 -15.96
N GLY A 159 5.56 19.83 -15.95
CA GLY A 159 5.26 21.12 -16.57
C GLY A 159 5.36 21.05 -18.10
N VAL A 160 4.68 21.96 -18.80
CA VAL A 160 4.65 22.01 -20.27
C VAL A 160 6.05 22.09 -20.90
N ASN A 161 6.97 22.80 -20.26
CA ASN A 161 8.34 22.93 -20.77
C ASN A 161 9.09 21.60 -20.80
N THR A 162 8.83 20.69 -19.87
CA THR A 162 9.38 19.32 -19.90
C THR A 162 8.83 18.55 -21.09
N VAL A 163 7.53 18.70 -21.39
CA VAL A 163 6.92 18.05 -22.56
C VAL A 163 7.52 18.56 -23.86
N LEU A 164 7.65 19.88 -23.99
CA LEU A 164 8.20 20.51 -25.19
C LEU A 164 9.69 20.22 -25.41
N ALA A 165 10.48 20.13 -24.34
CA ALA A 165 11.92 19.91 -24.43
C ALA A 165 12.29 18.43 -24.62
N ASP A 166 11.60 17.53 -23.91
CA ASP A 166 12.03 16.13 -23.78
C ASP A 166 11.13 15.12 -24.51
N ASP A 167 9.94 15.53 -24.95
CA ASP A 167 8.89 14.65 -25.50
C ASP A 167 8.72 13.32 -24.72
N PRO A 168 8.50 13.38 -23.39
CA PRO A 168 8.55 12.19 -22.57
C PRO A 168 7.22 11.45 -22.58
N GLN A 169 7.25 10.13 -22.74
CA GLN A 169 6.05 9.31 -22.56
C GLN A 169 5.57 9.22 -21.10
N LEU A 170 6.48 9.42 -20.14
CA LEU A 170 6.24 9.31 -18.69
C LEU A 170 5.61 7.97 -18.21
N THR A 171 5.61 6.90 -19.01
CA THR A 171 5.09 5.58 -18.63
C THR A 171 6.03 4.76 -17.71
N CYS A 172 5.51 3.80 -16.92
CA CYS A 172 6.30 2.67 -16.36
C CYS A 172 6.54 1.65 -17.47
N ARG A 173 7.79 1.18 -17.61
CA ARG A 173 8.22 0.28 -18.70
C ARG A 173 9.10 -0.88 -18.25
N CYS A 174 9.52 -0.92 -16.99
CA CYS A 174 10.36 -1.99 -16.45
C CYS A 174 9.60 -2.94 -15.51
N CYS A 175 8.29 -2.77 -15.40
CA CYS A 175 7.41 -3.40 -14.44
C CYS A 175 6.27 -4.05 -15.24
N GLY A 176 6.21 -5.38 -15.30
CA GLY A 176 5.34 -6.17 -16.19
C GLY A 176 3.86 -6.19 -15.81
N GLY A 177 3.26 -5.03 -15.52
CA GLY A 177 1.86 -4.90 -15.16
C GLY A 177 1.31 -3.52 -15.52
N ARG A 178 -0.02 -3.34 -15.41
CA ARG A 178 -0.59 -1.99 -15.40
C ARG A 178 -0.14 -1.35 -14.08
N GLY A 179 0.71 -0.34 -14.15
CA GLY A 179 0.96 0.53 -13.00
C GLY A 179 -0.30 1.35 -12.72
N GLY A 180 -0.64 1.50 -11.44
CA GLY A 180 -1.93 2.00 -10.97
C GLY A 180 -2.66 0.95 -10.14
#